data_AF-A0A4Q0SU98-F1
#
_entry.id   AF-A0A4Q0SU98-F1
#
_cell.length_a   1.000
_cell.length_b   1.000
_cell.length_c   1.000
_cell.angle_alpha   90.00
_cell.angle_beta   90.00
_cell.angle_gamma   90.00
#
_symmetry.space_group_name_H-M   'P 1'
#
loop_
_entity.id
_entity.type
_entity.pdbx_description
1 polymer ?
#
loop_
_entity_poly.entity_id
_entity_poly.type
_entity_poly.pdbx_seq_one_letter_code
_entity_poly.pdbx_strand_id
1 'polypeptide(L)'
;MYIRVLVAVAVIFACLMPARAETTYNLIFTGSSGSEIGSGTLVLNETPPSGNSTFYEATDPEHAGYTITSFSATVDSYTFDLSNESALTSATFSNGALKDLEYQSFPGPSVGSGFEVFFSTYGNNFSIGNTLAPYPNDSGTFTATPAAVPFCKLSAALEAIVDTHRTDSLILEATFSPGPGGIIDPSTQRVSIAAGTFHVTIPAGSFQASRVGYLYKGSIDGVSIEFVLRELSPPSANTCSTDTYTLIGTARGADLSPLTNPITVAISIGENTGTEKVEALLQP
;
A
#
# COMPACT_ATOMS: atom_id res chain seq x y z
N MET A 1 -8.34 -64.11 -23.63
CA MET A 1 -9.09 -63.26 -22.68
C MET A 1 -8.11 -62.22 -22.16
N TYR A 2 -8.04 -61.06 -22.83
CA TYR A 2 -7.13 -59.95 -22.49
C TYR A 2 -7.95 -58.89 -21.76
N ILE A 3 -7.60 -58.61 -20.50
CA ILE A 3 -8.17 -57.51 -19.72
C ILE A 3 -7.33 -56.27 -20.04
N ARG A 4 -7.94 -55.30 -20.75
CA ARG A 4 -7.38 -53.95 -20.91
C ARG A 4 -7.74 -53.15 -19.66
N VAL A 5 -6.75 -52.82 -18.85
CA VAL A 5 -6.90 -51.84 -17.76
C VAL A 5 -6.79 -50.45 -18.38
N LEU A 6 -7.90 -49.73 -18.37
CA LEU A 6 -7.99 -48.32 -18.74
C LEU A 6 -7.46 -47.51 -17.53
N VAL A 7 -6.26 -46.95 -17.63
CA VAL A 7 -5.74 -45.99 -16.64
C VAL A 7 -6.31 -44.62 -16.98
N ALA A 8 -7.33 -44.19 -16.23
CA ALA A 8 -7.83 -42.82 -16.30
C ALA A 8 -6.82 -41.90 -15.61
N VAL A 9 -6.08 -41.11 -16.39
CA VAL A 9 -5.27 -40.01 -15.89
C VAL A 9 -6.24 -38.88 -15.54
N ALA A 10 -6.53 -38.73 -14.24
CA ALA A 10 -7.21 -37.56 -13.71
C ALA A 10 -6.25 -36.37 -13.80
N VAL A 11 -6.39 -35.56 -14.84
CA VAL A 11 -5.79 -34.23 -14.91
C VAL A 11 -6.57 -33.34 -13.95
N ILE A 12 -6.07 -33.23 -12.71
CA ILE A 12 -6.54 -32.22 -11.76
C ILE A 12 -6.08 -30.88 -12.32
N PHE A 13 -6.99 -30.16 -12.99
CA PHE A 13 -6.90 -28.73 -13.17
C PHE A 13 -7.02 -28.11 -11.77
N ALA A 14 -5.92 -28.06 -11.03
CA ALA A 14 -5.80 -27.09 -9.97
C ALA A 14 -5.88 -25.74 -10.69
N CYS A 15 -7.02 -25.08 -10.56
CA CYS A 15 -7.14 -23.68 -10.90
C CYS A 15 -6.06 -23.00 -10.05
N LEU A 16 -4.91 -22.68 -10.64
CA LEU A 16 -3.92 -21.82 -10.02
C LEU A 16 -4.62 -20.46 -9.89
N MET A 17 -5.36 -20.29 -8.80
CA MET A 17 -5.71 -18.96 -8.36
C MET A 17 -4.36 -18.26 -8.15
N PRO A 18 -4.14 -17.07 -8.75
CA PRO A 18 -2.93 -16.32 -8.47
C PRO A 18 -2.80 -16.20 -6.96
N ALA A 19 -1.61 -16.53 -6.44
CA ALA A 19 -1.33 -16.39 -5.02
C ALA A 19 -1.70 -14.96 -4.61
N ARG A 20 -2.67 -14.82 -3.70
CA ARG A 20 -3.05 -13.52 -3.15
C ARG A 20 -1.84 -12.98 -2.42
N ALA A 21 -1.53 -11.71 -2.68
CA ALA A 21 -0.25 -11.18 -2.28
C ALA A 21 -0.36 -10.46 -0.93
N GLU A 22 0.56 -10.79 -0.02
CA GLU A 22 0.55 -10.28 1.35
C GLU A 22 0.66 -8.76 1.38
N THR A 23 -0.04 -8.13 2.32
CA THR A 23 0.01 -6.68 2.52
C THR A 23 0.50 -6.38 3.93
N THR A 24 1.58 -5.59 4.03
CA THR A 24 2.12 -5.13 5.31
C THR A 24 1.62 -3.74 5.62
N TYR A 25 1.31 -3.46 6.88
CA TYR A 25 0.97 -2.15 7.43
C TYR A 25 1.98 -1.81 8.53
N ASN A 26 2.50 -0.59 8.49
CA ASN A 26 3.22 0.01 9.60
C ASN A 26 2.21 0.67 10.53
N LEU A 27 2.31 0.37 11.82
CA LEU A 27 1.47 0.93 12.87
C LEU A 27 2.29 1.95 13.67
N ILE A 28 1.70 3.12 13.93
CA ILE A 28 2.23 4.10 14.88
C ILE A 28 1.16 4.35 15.93
N PHE A 29 1.54 4.26 17.21
CA PHE A 29 0.68 4.50 18.35
C PHE A 29 1.05 5.85 18.97
N THR A 30 0.05 6.71 19.16
CA THR A 30 0.20 8.07 19.67
C THR A 30 -0.60 8.20 20.96
N GLY A 31 0.04 8.67 22.03
CA GLY A 31 -0.62 8.91 23.31
C GLY A 31 -1.54 10.14 23.27
N SER A 32 -2.29 10.36 24.35
CA SER A 32 -3.19 11.52 24.50
C SER A 32 -2.50 12.89 24.35
N SER A 33 -1.20 12.96 24.63
CA SER A 33 -0.34 14.13 24.45
C SER A 33 0.04 14.42 22.98
N GLY A 34 -0.26 13.51 22.05
CA GLY A 34 0.19 13.59 20.67
C GLY A 34 1.61 13.06 20.43
N SER A 35 2.29 12.54 21.46
CA SER A 35 3.61 11.91 21.30
C SER A 35 3.47 10.46 20.84
N GLU A 36 4.37 10.02 19.95
CA GLU A 36 4.53 8.60 19.65
C GLU A 36 4.91 7.84 20.92
N ILE A 37 4.13 6.82 21.25
CA ILE A 37 4.33 5.93 22.39
C ILE A 37 4.67 4.51 21.93
N GLY A 38 4.60 4.23 20.63
CA GLY A 38 4.79 2.88 20.14
C GLY A 38 4.74 2.74 18.63
N SER A 39 5.19 1.59 18.14
CA SER A 39 5.13 1.23 16.73
C SER A 39 4.95 -0.27 16.56
N GLY A 40 4.53 -0.68 15.36
CA GLY A 40 4.32 -2.10 15.06
C GLY A 40 4.16 -2.39 13.58
N THR A 41 3.97 -3.66 13.28
CA THR A 41 3.66 -4.18 11.95
C THR A 41 2.44 -5.09 12.03
N LEU A 42 1.61 -5.02 10.99
CA LEU A 42 0.49 -5.92 10.75
C LEU A 42 0.62 -6.44 9.32
N VAL A 43 0.65 -7.76 9.14
CA VAL A 43 0.71 -8.39 7.83
C VAL A 43 -0.55 -9.19 7.61
N LEU A 44 -1.19 -8.95 6.48
CA LEU A 44 -2.38 -9.62 6.02
C LEU A 44 -2.01 -10.53 4.85
N ASN A 45 -2.72 -11.64 4.71
CA ASN A 45 -2.57 -12.54 3.57
C ASN A 45 -3.00 -11.91 2.23
N GLU A 46 -3.75 -10.81 2.26
CA GLU A 46 -4.17 -10.07 1.08
C GLU A 46 -4.46 -8.60 1.37
N THR A 47 -4.53 -7.78 0.33
CA THR A 47 -4.92 -6.38 0.43
C THR A 47 -6.41 -6.26 0.78
N PRO A 48 -6.78 -5.45 1.79
CA PRO A 48 -8.19 -5.23 2.13
C PRO A 48 -8.94 -4.62 0.93
N PRO A 49 -10.12 -5.17 0.55
CA PRO A 49 -10.90 -4.66 -0.57
C PRO A 49 -11.42 -3.23 -0.33
N SER A 50 -11.91 -2.59 -1.40
CA SER A 50 -12.73 -1.37 -1.25
C SER A 50 -14.04 -1.73 -0.54
N GLY A 51 -14.45 -0.93 0.46
CA GLY A 51 -15.52 -1.27 1.39
C GLY A 51 -15.02 -1.74 2.76
N ASN A 52 -15.92 -2.31 3.56
CA ASN A 52 -15.60 -2.80 4.90
C ASN A 52 -15.17 -4.28 4.84
N SER A 53 -14.08 -4.62 5.51
CA SER A 53 -13.58 -6.00 5.58
C SER A 53 -12.97 -6.27 6.95
N THR A 54 -13.09 -7.51 7.43
CA THR A 54 -12.49 -7.95 8.69
C THR A 54 -11.58 -9.14 8.40
N PHE A 55 -10.35 -9.06 8.91
CA PHE A 55 -9.35 -10.11 8.89
C PHE A 55 -9.31 -10.76 10.26
N TYR A 56 -9.17 -12.07 10.31
CA TYR A 56 -9.12 -12.85 11.54
C TYR A 56 -7.75 -13.50 11.71
N GLU A 57 -7.42 -13.94 12.92
CA GLU A 57 -6.19 -14.72 13.12
C GLU A 57 -6.17 -15.96 12.22
N ALA A 58 -5.02 -16.30 11.63
CA ALA A 58 -4.88 -17.43 10.71
C ALA A 58 -5.26 -18.79 11.34
N THR A 59 -5.34 -18.88 12.67
CA THR A 59 -5.72 -20.08 13.41
C THR A 59 -7.23 -20.25 13.57
N ASP A 60 -8.04 -19.24 13.22
CA ASP A 60 -9.51 -19.30 13.28
C ASP A 60 -10.05 -20.18 12.13
N PRO A 61 -10.57 -21.38 12.42
CA PRO A 61 -11.04 -22.31 11.40
C PRO A 61 -12.33 -21.83 10.71
N GLU A 62 -13.04 -20.84 11.26
CA GLU A 62 -14.31 -20.35 10.70
C GLU A 62 -14.09 -19.29 9.59
N HIS A 63 -12.88 -18.71 9.48
CA HIS A 63 -12.62 -17.54 8.62
C HIS A 63 -11.44 -17.72 7.64
N ALA A 64 -11.47 -18.78 6.82
CA ALA A 64 -10.38 -19.19 5.91
C ALA A 64 -10.06 -18.26 4.70
N GLY A 65 -10.48 -16.98 4.73
CA GLY A 65 -10.33 -16.03 3.61
C GLY A 65 -9.37 -14.89 3.89
N TYR A 66 -9.73 -14.02 4.84
CA TYR A 66 -8.99 -12.83 5.22
C TYR A 66 -8.25 -13.12 6.53
N THR A 67 -6.96 -13.42 6.45
CA THR A 67 -6.17 -13.81 7.61
C THR A 67 -5.05 -12.83 7.92
N ILE A 68 -4.81 -12.63 9.21
CA ILE A 68 -3.66 -11.93 9.73
C ILE A 68 -2.52 -12.95 9.80
N THR A 69 -1.45 -12.73 9.02
CA THR A 69 -0.32 -13.66 8.91
C THR A 69 0.79 -13.34 9.90
N SER A 70 0.95 -12.06 10.26
CA SER A 70 1.79 -11.66 11.40
C SER A 70 1.32 -10.34 12.00
N PHE A 71 1.54 -10.17 13.30
CA PHE A 71 1.35 -8.91 14.01
C PHE A 71 2.42 -8.82 15.08
N SER A 72 3.02 -7.64 15.19
CA SER A 72 3.94 -7.30 16.27
C SER A 72 3.84 -5.81 16.55
N ALA A 73 3.56 -5.43 17.79
CA ALA A 73 3.51 -4.04 18.19
C ALA A 73 4.24 -3.85 19.52
N THR A 74 4.85 -2.70 19.71
CA THR A 74 5.34 -2.26 21.02
C THR A 74 4.66 -0.94 21.35
N VAL A 75 4.02 -0.86 22.52
CA VAL A 75 3.42 0.36 23.06
C VAL A 75 3.98 0.58 24.46
N ASP A 76 4.66 1.70 24.65
CA ASP A 76 5.51 2.01 25.78
C ASP A 76 6.55 0.89 26.04
N SER A 77 6.39 0.11 27.10
CA SER A 77 7.25 -1.03 27.45
C SER A 77 6.60 -2.39 27.16
N TYR A 78 5.41 -2.42 26.59
CA TYR A 78 4.64 -3.64 26.35
C TYR A 78 4.78 -4.07 24.90
N THR A 79 5.09 -5.34 24.67
CA THR A 79 5.13 -5.96 23.34
C THR A 79 3.91 -6.86 23.17
N PHE A 80 3.27 -6.73 22.02
CA PHE A 80 2.12 -7.52 21.58
C PHE A 80 2.53 -8.27 20.32
N ASP A 81 2.19 -9.55 20.22
CA ASP A 81 2.44 -10.38 19.04
C ASP A 81 1.28 -11.38 18.83
N LEU A 82 1.33 -12.16 17.74
CA LEU A 82 0.38 -13.27 17.50
C LEU A 82 0.77 -14.56 18.23
N SER A 83 1.48 -14.51 19.37
CA SER A 83 1.75 -15.76 20.09
C SER A 83 0.42 -16.42 20.49
N ASN A 84 0.35 -17.75 20.37
CA ASN A 84 -0.86 -18.58 20.54
C ASN A 84 -1.62 -18.40 21.87
N GLU A 85 -1.09 -17.63 22.82
CA GLU A 85 -1.65 -17.42 24.16
C GLU A 85 -2.22 -16.00 24.38
N SER A 86 -2.01 -15.05 23.46
CA SER A 86 -2.54 -13.68 23.56
C SER A 86 -2.67 -13.09 22.16
N ALA A 87 -3.83 -13.26 21.54
CA ALA A 87 -3.95 -13.07 20.10
C ALA A 87 -4.75 -11.82 19.72
N LEU A 88 -4.25 -11.14 18.68
CA LEU A 88 -5.05 -10.25 17.87
C LEU A 88 -6.16 -11.09 17.22
N THR A 89 -7.40 -10.92 17.66
CA THR A 89 -8.54 -11.73 17.20
C THR A 89 -9.05 -11.25 15.86
N SER A 90 -9.03 -9.94 15.61
CA SER A 90 -9.44 -9.38 14.33
C SER A 90 -8.80 -8.04 13.99
N ALA A 91 -8.77 -7.71 12.70
CA ALA A 91 -8.40 -6.40 12.18
C ALA A 91 -9.48 -5.95 11.18
N THR A 92 -10.15 -4.83 11.46
CA THR A 92 -11.20 -4.31 10.58
C THR A 92 -10.69 -3.14 9.75
N PHE A 93 -11.02 -3.13 8.47
CA PHE A 93 -10.65 -2.12 7.49
C PHE A 93 -11.90 -1.49 6.88
N SER A 94 -11.77 -0.23 6.46
CA SER A 94 -12.76 0.47 5.67
C SER A 94 -12.07 1.24 4.56
N ASN A 95 -12.38 0.89 3.31
CA ASN A 95 -11.75 1.42 2.10
C ASN A 95 -10.22 1.31 2.14
N GLY A 96 -9.69 0.15 2.52
CA GLY A 96 -8.25 -0.11 2.60
C GLY A 96 -7.52 0.47 3.83
N ALA A 97 -8.17 1.35 4.59
CA ALA A 97 -7.60 1.92 5.81
C ALA A 97 -7.98 1.05 7.03
N LEU A 98 -6.99 0.73 7.87
CA LEU A 98 -7.24 0.06 9.15
C LEU A 98 -8.13 0.95 10.02
N LYS A 99 -9.19 0.36 10.56
CA LYS A 99 -10.17 1.02 11.42
C LYS A 99 -10.13 0.50 12.83
N ASP A 100 -9.90 -0.80 12.99
CA ASP A 100 -10.00 -1.46 14.28
C ASP A 100 -9.00 -2.61 14.38
N LEU A 101 -8.49 -2.84 15.59
CA LEU A 101 -7.64 -3.97 15.93
C LEU A 101 -8.19 -4.60 17.20
N GLU A 102 -8.82 -5.77 17.12
CA GLU A 102 -9.31 -6.42 18.32
C GLU A 102 -8.24 -7.36 18.86
N TYR A 103 -7.85 -7.17 20.13
CA TYR A 103 -6.88 -8.01 20.81
C TYR A 103 -7.50 -8.57 22.09
N GLN A 104 -7.55 -9.90 22.20
CA GLN A 104 -8.01 -10.55 23.42
C GLN A 104 -6.83 -11.28 24.06
N SER A 105 -6.48 -10.89 25.29
CA SER A 105 -5.58 -11.70 26.10
C SER A 105 -6.38 -12.74 26.87
N PHE A 106 -6.00 -14.01 26.78
CA PHE A 106 -6.54 -15.03 27.67
C PHE A 106 -5.73 -15.02 28.98
N PRO A 107 -6.37 -15.19 30.14
CA PRO A 107 -5.64 -15.30 31.40
C PRO A 107 -4.78 -16.58 31.41
N GLY A 108 -3.48 -16.44 31.11
CA GLY A 108 -2.48 -17.48 31.34
C GLY A 108 -2.18 -17.66 32.84
N PRO A 109 -1.71 -18.83 33.29
CA PRO A 109 -1.73 -19.23 34.70
C PRO A 109 -0.69 -18.55 35.63
N SER A 110 0.05 -17.52 35.21
CA SER A 110 1.07 -16.93 36.10
C SER A 110 1.49 -15.48 35.81
N VAL A 111 0.71 -14.71 35.06
CA VAL A 111 0.77 -13.24 35.10
C VAL A 111 -0.54 -12.76 35.69
N GLY A 112 -0.49 -11.81 36.61
CA GLY A 112 -1.67 -11.29 37.30
C GLY A 112 -2.84 -11.04 36.33
N SER A 113 -3.97 -11.61 36.68
CA SER A 113 -5.26 -11.59 35.99
C SER A 113 -5.66 -10.26 35.33
N GLY A 114 -6.10 -10.35 34.07
CA GLY A 114 -7.19 -9.53 33.50
C GLY A 114 -6.78 -8.21 32.86
N PHE A 115 -6.04 -8.27 31.74
CA PHE A 115 -5.84 -7.12 30.88
C PHE A 115 -6.54 -7.33 29.55
N GLU A 116 -7.61 -6.58 29.27
CA GLU A 116 -8.29 -6.62 27.98
C GLU A 116 -7.90 -5.37 27.20
N VAL A 117 -7.06 -5.54 26.18
CA VAL A 117 -6.70 -4.43 25.29
C VAL A 117 -7.75 -4.30 24.21
N PHE A 118 -8.76 -3.50 24.48
CA PHE A 118 -9.73 -3.12 23.45
C PHE A 118 -9.15 -1.99 22.59
N PHE A 119 -8.62 -2.31 21.41
CA PHE A 119 -8.62 -1.30 20.35
C PHE A 119 -10.01 -1.33 19.72
N SER A 120 -10.92 -0.53 20.27
CA SER A 120 -12.16 -0.19 19.59
C SER A 120 -12.12 1.29 19.25
N THR A 121 -12.45 1.67 18.02
CA THR A 121 -13.44 2.73 17.77
C THR A 121 -13.71 2.99 16.29
N TYR A 122 -14.95 3.38 16.02
CA TYR A 122 -15.26 4.33 14.95
C TYR A 122 -14.37 5.58 15.09
N GLY A 123 -13.29 5.68 14.31
CA GLY A 123 -12.53 6.94 14.13
C GLY A 123 -11.08 6.99 14.62
N ASN A 124 -10.35 5.88 14.68
CA ASN A 124 -8.90 5.78 14.96
C ASN A 124 -8.45 6.02 16.43
N ASN A 125 -9.34 5.94 17.41
CA ASN A 125 -8.94 6.01 18.82
C ASN A 125 -8.60 4.61 19.36
N PHE A 126 -7.65 4.56 20.29
CA PHE A 126 -7.23 3.38 21.04
C PHE A 126 -7.44 3.63 22.53
N SER A 127 -7.85 2.61 23.29
CA SER A 127 -7.95 2.67 24.75
C SER A 127 -7.29 1.45 25.37
N ILE A 128 -6.30 1.67 26.24
CA ILE A 128 -5.74 0.60 27.07
C ILE A 128 -6.60 0.47 28.34
N GLY A 129 -7.33 -0.63 28.47
CA GLY A 129 -8.18 -0.92 29.64
C GLY A 129 -7.63 -2.08 30.47
N ASN A 130 -7.52 -1.88 31.78
CA ASN A 130 -7.40 -3.00 32.73
C ASN A 130 -8.76 -3.16 33.44
N THR A 131 -9.41 -4.31 33.29
CA THR A 131 -10.71 -4.58 33.94
C THR A 131 -10.59 -4.85 35.45
N LEU A 132 -9.37 -4.94 36.01
CA LEU A 132 -9.13 -5.37 37.41
C LEU A 132 -8.13 -4.51 38.25
N ALA A 133 -7.61 -3.35 37.80
CA ALA A 133 -6.67 -2.53 38.61
C ALA A 133 -6.71 -1.00 38.30
N PRO A 134 -6.28 -0.11 39.23
CA PRO A 134 -6.49 1.35 39.16
C PRO A 134 -5.45 2.06 38.27
N TYR A 135 -5.11 1.48 37.12
CA TYR A 135 -4.27 2.16 36.14
C TYR A 135 -5.10 3.19 35.38
N PRO A 136 -4.57 4.41 35.15
CA PRO A 136 -5.25 5.37 34.31
C PRO A 136 -5.45 4.74 32.94
N ASN A 137 -6.68 4.84 32.46
CA ASN A 137 -7.07 4.57 31.10
C ASN A 137 -6.31 5.53 30.18
N ASP A 138 -5.16 5.12 29.67
CA ASP A 138 -4.50 5.87 28.62
C ASP A 138 -5.24 5.64 27.31
N SER A 139 -5.85 6.71 26.83
CA SER A 139 -6.44 6.80 25.50
C SER A 139 -5.42 7.41 24.54
N GLY A 140 -5.30 6.84 23.36
CA GLY A 140 -4.45 7.34 22.29
C GLY A 140 -5.14 7.23 20.94
N THR A 141 -4.38 7.45 19.88
CA THR A 141 -4.78 7.15 18.52
C THR A 141 -3.74 6.24 17.90
N PHE A 142 -4.14 5.38 16.97
CA PHE A 142 -3.17 4.69 16.11
C PHE A 142 -3.36 5.14 14.66
N THR A 143 -2.26 5.13 13.91
CA THR A 143 -2.29 5.29 12.46
C THR A 143 -1.66 4.06 11.84
N ALA A 144 -2.38 3.45 10.91
CA ALA A 144 -1.84 2.40 10.06
C ALA A 144 -1.62 2.94 8.67
N THR A 145 -0.39 2.85 8.19
CA THR A 145 -0.05 3.15 6.80
C THR A 145 0.39 1.86 6.16
N PRO A 146 -0.16 1.48 5.00
CA PRO A 146 0.41 0.37 4.24
C PRO A 146 1.92 0.60 4.07
N ALA A 147 2.70 -0.46 4.17
CA ALA A 147 4.10 -0.40 3.84
C ALA A 147 4.23 -0.08 2.35
N ALA A 148 5.18 0.78 2.01
CA ALA A 148 5.44 1.10 0.62
C ALA A 148 5.78 -0.20 -0.14
N VAL A 149 5.04 -0.47 -1.23
CA VAL A 149 5.29 -1.61 -2.10
C VAL A 149 6.28 -1.15 -3.17
N PRO A 150 7.55 -1.58 -3.13
CA PRO A 150 8.51 -1.16 -4.15
C PRO A 150 8.09 -1.70 -5.52
N PHE A 151 8.25 -0.90 -6.57
CA PHE A 151 8.12 -1.39 -7.94
C PHE A 151 9.17 -2.48 -8.18
N CYS A 152 8.73 -3.59 -8.76
CA CYS A 152 9.59 -4.65 -9.28
C CYS A 152 10.61 -4.11 -10.27
N LYS A 153 10.15 -3.17 -11.08
CA LYS A 153 10.93 -2.48 -12.10
C LYS A 153 10.31 -1.10 -12.30
N LEU A 154 11.17 -0.10 -12.42
CA LEU A 154 10.85 1.20 -12.96
C LEU A 154 11.85 1.47 -14.09
N SER A 155 11.33 1.90 -15.24
CA SER A 155 12.11 2.38 -16.38
C SER A 155 11.50 3.70 -16.84
N ALA A 156 12.28 4.77 -16.93
CA ALA A 156 11.81 6.11 -17.20
C ALA A 156 12.70 6.82 -18.23
N ALA A 157 12.06 7.61 -19.08
CA ALA A 157 12.66 8.56 -19.99
C ALA A 157 12.09 9.94 -19.71
N LEU A 158 12.96 10.95 -19.71
CA LEU A 158 12.63 12.31 -19.36
C LEU A 158 13.20 13.28 -20.39
N GLU A 159 12.35 14.16 -20.87
CA GLU A 159 12.74 15.34 -21.65
C GLU A 159 12.25 16.59 -20.92
N ALA A 160 13.14 17.57 -20.77
CA ALA A 160 12.80 18.86 -20.19
C ALA A 160 13.22 19.96 -21.16
N ILE A 161 12.25 20.80 -21.52
CA ILE A 161 12.43 22.01 -22.30
C ILE A 161 12.40 23.17 -21.31
N VAL A 162 13.51 23.87 -21.16
CA VAL A 162 13.70 24.99 -20.22
C VAL A 162 13.69 26.28 -21.02
N ASP A 163 12.64 27.09 -20.91
CA ASP A 163 12.49 28.33 -21.67
C ASP A 163 12.61 29.54 -20.74
N THR A 164 13.32 30.57 -21.20
CA THR A 164 13.41 31.89 -20.54
C THR A 164 12.06 32.55 -20.22
N HIS A 165 10.96 32.09 -20.81
CA HIS A 165 9.61 32.63 -20.64
C HIS A 165 8.69 31.88 -19.65
N ARG A 166 9.22 31.00 -18.80
CA ARG A 166 8.44 30.19 -17.82
C ARG A 166 7.36 29.31 -18.45
N THR A 167 7.61 28.92 -19.70
CA THR A 167 6.82 27.98 -20.49
C THR A 167 7.42 26.59 -20.46
N ASP A 168 8.33 26.34 -19.52
CA ASP A 168 9.06 25.08 -19.39
C ASP A 168 8.09 23.91 -19.43
N SER A 169 8.53 22.86 -20.13
CA SER A 169 7.73 21.65 -20.27
C SER A 169 8.57 20.43 -19.97
N LEU A 170 8.00 19.55 -19.16
CA LEU A 170 8.53 18.25 -18.85
C LEU A 170 7.68 17.22 -19.59
N ILE A 171 8.33 16.30 -20.28
CA ILE A 171 7.72 15.12 -20.90
C ILE A 171 8.30 13.90 -20.19
N LEU A 172 7.43 13.10 -19.59
CA LEU A 172 7.80 11.88 -18.88
C LEU A 172 7.13 10.70 -19.56
N GLU A 173 7.92 9.67 -19.83
CA GLU A 173 7.45 8.33 -20.15
C GLU A 173 8.07 7.36 -19.15
N ALA A 174 7.23 6.65 -18.41
CA ALA A 174 7.67 5.66 -17.45
C ALA A 174 6.91 4.36 -17.63
N THR A 175 7.63 3.24 -17.53
CA THR A 175 7.07 1.90 -17.47
C THR A 175 7.46 1.27 -16.14
N PHE A 176 6.50 0.69 -15.45
CA PHE A 176 6.74 0.07 -14.15
C PHE A 176 5.83 -1.13 -13.91
N SER A 177 6.24 -1.95 -12.95
CA SER A 177 5.44 -3.06 -12.45
C SER A 177 5.37 -2.98 -10.93
N PRO A 178 4.17 -3.12 -10.33
CA PRO A 178 4.05 -3.22 -8.88
C PRO A 178 4.89 -4.38 -8.33
N GLY A 179 5.38 -4.25 -7.11
CA GLY A 179 5.96 -5.36 -6.36
C GLY A 179 4.93 -6.42 -6.00
N PRO A 180 5.35 -7.56 -5.42
CA PRO A 180 4.42 -8.48 -4.78
C PRO A 180 3.52 -7.73 -3.79
N GLY A 181 2.20 -7.92 -3.89
CA GLY A 181 1.22 -7.22 -3.03
C GLY A 181 0.71 -5.91 -3.61
N GLY A 182 1.37 -5.40 -4.65
CA GLY A 182 1.06 -4.11 -5.22
C GLY A 182 -0.13 -4.15 -6.16
N ILE A 183 -1.14 -3.34 -5.85
CA ILE A 183 -2.32 -3.13 -6.69
C ILE A 183 -2.33 -1.68 -7.16
N ILE A 184 -2.53 -1.47 -8.45
CA ILE A 184 -2.65 -0.15 -9.08
C ILE A 184 -4.10 0.07 -9.48
N ASP A 185 -4.75 1.03 -8.84
CA ASP A 185 -6.08 1.52 -9.20
C ASP A 185 -6.03 3.05 -9.37
N PRO A 186 -5.87 3.55 -10.61
CA PRO A 186 -5.77 4.98 -10.86
C PRO A 186 -7.02 5.76 -10.46
N SER A 187 -8.19 5.10 -10.41
CA SER A 187 -9.45 5.78 -10.10
C SER A 187 -9.62 6.10 -8.62
N THR A 188 -8.86 5.44 -7.73
CA THR A 188 -8.97 5.61 -6.28
C THR A 188 -7.65 5.99 -5.61
N GLN A 189 -6.52 5.85 -6.29
CA GLN A 189 -5.20 6.11 -5.72
C GLN A 189 -4.65 7.48 -6.15
N ARG A 190 -3.96 8.14 -5.21
CA ARG A 190 -3.14 9.33 -5.50
C ARG A 190 -1.93 8.94 -6.36
N VAL A 191 -1.50 9.83 -7.25
CA VAL A 191 -0.29 9.64 -8.06
C VAL A 191 0.67 10.79 -7.77
N SER A 192 1.88 10.47 -7.29
CA SER A 192 2.95 11.45 -7.07
C SER A 192 4.08 11.21 -8.06
N ILE A 193 4.56 12.28 -8.67
CA ILE A 193 5.62 12.27 -9.67
C ILE A 193 6.65 13.29 -9.22
N ALA A 194 7.90 12.87 -9.06
CA ALA A 194 9.02 13.75 -8.85
C ALA A 194 10.06 13.56 -9.96
N ALA A 195 10.65 14.65 -10.42
CA ALA A 195 11.79 14.66 -11.33
C ALA A 195 12.75 15.75 -10.86
N GLY A 196 13.79 15.37 -10.12
CA GLY A 196 14.70 16.33 -9.49
C GLY A 196 13.95 17.25 -8.52
N THR A 197 13.96 18.55 -8.80
CA THR A 197 13.24 19.57 -7.99
C THR A 197 11.76 19.71 -8.34
N PHE A 198 11.33 19.21 -9.50
CA PHE A 198 9.91 19.18 -9.86
C PHE A 198 9.20 18.08 -9.07
N HIS A 199 8.07 18.41 -8.45
CA HIS A 199 7.22 17.46 -7.75
C HIS A 199 5.75 17.83 -7.94
N VAL A 200 4.92 16.84 -8.22
CA VAL A 200 3.47 17.01 -8.24
C VAL A 200 2.74 15.79 -7.67
N THR A 201 1.66 16.05 -6.94
CA THR A 201 0.72 15.03 -6.47
C THR A 201 -0.64 15.26 -7.09
N ILE A 202 -1.05 14.34 -7.97
CA ILE A 202 -2.41 14.25 -8.50
C ILE A 202 -3.27 13.54 -7.43
N PRO A 203 -4.34 14.20 -6.91
CA PRO A 203 -5.18 13.61 -5.87
C PRO A 203 -5.89 12.33 -6.34
N ALA A 204 -6.18 11.43 -5.39
CA ALA A 204 -7.05 10.27 -5.61
C ALA A 204 -8.38 10.67 -6.26
N GLY A 205 -8.89 9.86 -7.19
CA GLY A 205 -10.13 10.17 -7.90
C GLY A 205 -10.00 11.15 -9.07
N SER A 206 -8.82 11.73 -9.30
CA SER A 206 -8.64 12.72 -10.37
C SER A 206 -8.45 12.08 -11.76
N PHE A 207 -7.91 10.86 -11.81
CA PHE A 207 -7.76 10.11 -13.05
C PHE A 207 -9.11 9.54 -13.48
N GLN A 208 -9.52 9.85 -14.71
CA GLN A 208 -10.79 9.40 -15.27
C GLN A 208 -10.55 8.33 -16.35
N ALA A 209 -11.38 7.30 -16.35
CA ALA A 209 -11.33 6.27 -17.38
C ALA A 209 -11.55 6.89 -18.78
N SER A 210 -10.72 6.47 -19.73
CA SER A 210 -10.73 6.92 -21.13
C SER A 210 -10.47 5.74 -22.07
N ARG A 211 -10.54 5.98 -23.38
CA ARG A 211 -10.27 4.93 -24.38
C ARG A 211 -8.81 4.45 -24.39
N VAL A 212 -7.88 5.21 -23.82
CA VAL A 212 -6.44 4.95 -23.85
C VAL A 212 -5.86 4.54 -22.50
N GLY A 213 -6.72 4.31 -21.50
CA GLY A 213 -6.35 4.10 -20.10
C GLY A 213 -7.03 5.15 -19.20
N TYR A 214 -6.37 5.56 -18.14
CA TYR A 214 -6.84 6.61 -17.24
C TYR A 214 -6.14 7.92 -17.56
N LEU A 215 -6.92 8.98 -17.76
CA LEU A 215 -6.43 10.31 -18.11
C LEU A 215 -6.64 11.25 -16.93
N TYR A 216 -5.59 11.97 -16.56
CA TYR A 216 -5.68 13.20 -15.79
C TYR A 216 -5.36 14.38 -16.70
N LYS A 217 -6.20 15.41 -16.66
CA LYS A 217 -5.98 16.68 -17.34
C LYS A 217 -6.45 17.81 -16.44
N GLY A 218 -5.52 18.66 -16.02
CA GLY A 218 -5.82 19.72 -15.07
C GLY A 218 -4.62 20.62 -14.78
N SER A 219 -4.69 21.37 -13.69
CA SER A 219 -3.57 22.19 -13.22
C SER A 219 -3.41 22.04 -11.72
N ILE A 220 -2.16 21.95 -11.27
CA ILE A 220 -1.78 21.85 -9.85
C ILE A 220 -0.70 22.90 -9.62
N ASP A 221 -0.93 23.79 -8.65
CA ASP A 221 0.01 24.89 -8.31
C ASP A 221 0.47 25.73 -9.51
N GLY A 222 -0.43 25.95 -10.47
CA GLY A 222 -0.15 26.72 -11.70
C GLY A 222 0.54 25.92 -12.82
N VAL A 223 0.93 24.67 -12.57
CA VAL A 223 1.48 23.77 -13.59
C VAL A 223 0.35 23.04 -14.30
N SER A 224 0.26 23.20 -15.63
CA SER A 224 -0.69 22.47 -16.47
C SER A 224 -0.19 21.06 -16.71
N ILE A 225 -1.03 20.06 -16.43
CA ILE A 225 -0.63 18.66 -16.41
C ILE A 225 -1.60 17.82 -17.23
N GLU A 226 -1.04 16.94 -18.05
CA GLU A 226 -1.77 15.93 -18.79
C GLU A 226 -1.01 14.62 -18.70
N PHE A 227 -1.54 13.63 -17.98
CA PHE A 227 -0.95 12.30 -17.83
C PHE A 227 -1.95 11.20 -18.19
N VAL A 228 -1.46 10.19 -18.91
CA VAL A 228 -2.17 8.96 -19.19
C VAL A 228 -1.47 7.82 -18.47
N LEU A 229 -2.22 7.10 -17.65
CA LEU A 229 -1.80 5.87 -16.99
C LEU A 229 -2.59 4.70 -17.59
N ARG A 230 -1.90 3.69 -18.12
CA ARG A 230 -2.54 2.51 -18.68
C ARG A 230 -1.78 1.23 -18.37
N GLU A 231 -2.51 0.14 -18.28
CA GLU A 231 -1.93 -1.20 -18.26
C GLU A 231 -1.46 -1.58 -19.68
N LEU A 232 -0.27 -2.18 -19.80
CA LEU A 232 0.25 -2.72 -21.04
C LEU A 232 -0.29 -4.13 -21.27
N SER A 233 -0.80 -4.37 -22.49
CA SER A 233 -1.30 -5.68 -22.92
C SER A 233 -0.59 -6.14 -24.20
N PRO A 234 -0.10 -7.40 -24.28
CA PRO A 234 -0.07 -8.35 -23.17
C PRO A 234 0.91 -7.90 -22.07
N PRO A 235 0.65 -8.30 -20.82
CA PRO A 235 1.56 -8.01 -19.72
C PRO A 235 2.99 -8.48 -20.02
N SER A 236 3.98 -7.64 -19.73
CA SER A 236 5.39 -8.04 -19.74
C SER A 236 5.71 -8.64 -18.38
N ALA A 237 5.25 -9.88 -18.14
CA ALA A 237 5.52 -10.59 -16.90
C ALA A 237 7.03 -10.53 -16.58
N ASN A 238 7.34 -10.02 -15.40
CA ASN A 238 8.69 -10.03 -14.87
C ASN A 238 8.74 -10.98 -13.66
N THR A 239 9.91 -11.07 -13.04
CA THR A 239 10.18 -12.04 -11.98
C THR A 239 9.28 -11.89 -10.76
N CYS A 240 8.60 -10.75 -10.56
CA CYS A 240 7.83 -10.47 -9.35
C CYS A 240 6.45 -9.83 -9.58
N SER A 241 6.03 -9.62 -10.83
CA SER A 241 4.65 -9.22 -11.16
C SER A 241 4.26 -9.59 -12.58
N THR A 242 2.99 -9.91 -12.76
CA THR A 242 2.37 -10.09 -14.07
C THR A 242 2.05 -8.75 -14.72
N ASP A 243 1.75 -7.72 -13.95
CA ASP A 243 1.15 -6.51 -14.49
C ASP A 243 2.24 -5.50 -14.86
N THR A 244 2.07 -4.81 -15.97
CA THR A 244 2.98 -3.74 -16.40
C THR A 244 2.16 -2.53 -16.77
N TYR A 245 2.58 -1.37 -16.30
CA TYR A 245 1.89 -0.11 -16.51
C TYR A 245 2.81 0.88 -17.20
N THR A 246 2.20 1.79 -17.95
CA THR A 246 2.87 2.93 -18.53
C THR A 246 2.19 4.22 -18.07
N LEU A 247 3.00 5.16 -17.58
CA LEU A 247 2.63 6.53 -17.30
C LEU A 247 3.33 7.43 -18.31
N ILE A 248 2.56 8.08 -19.18
CA ILE A 248 3.08 9.04 -20.17
C ILE A 248 2.36 10.36 -19.98
N GLY A 249 3.09 11.47 -20.02
CA GLY A 249 2.45 12.76 -20.02
C GLY A 249 3.38 13.94 -20.01
N THR A 250 2.77 15.09 -19.84
CA THR A 250 3.46 16.37 -19.84
C THR A 250 3.05 17.23 -18.65
N ALA A 251 4.00 18.01 -18.16
CA ALA A 251 3.78 19.10 -17.22
C ALA A 251 4.33 20.39 -17.83
N ARG A 252 3.55 21.48 -17.82
CA ARG A 252 3.90 22.77 -18.42
C ARG A 252 3.75 23.91 -17.43
N GLY A 253 4.73 24.82 -17.40
CA GLY A 253 4.74 25.97 -16.49
C GLY A 253 5.38 25.70 -15.12
N ALA A 254 6.11 24.59 -14.98
CA ALA A 254 6.97 24.35 -13.82
C ALA A 254 8.28 25.14 -13.96
N ASP A 255 8.98 25.41 -12.86
CA ASP A 255 10.36 25.93 -12.92
C ASP A 255 11.33 24.74 -13.01
N LEU A 256 11.87 24.51 -14.21
CA LEU A 256 12.78 23.40 -14.48
C LEU A 256 14.25 23.85 -14.58
N SER A 257 14.52 25.15 -14.37
CA SER A 257 15.87 25.72 -14.43
C SER A 257 16.91 25.08 -13.48
N PRO A 258 16.55 24.50 -12.31
CA PRO A 258 17.51 23.84 -11.44
C PRO A 258 17.86 22.40 -11.84
N LEU A 259 17.22 21.84 -12.88
CA LEU A 259 17.46 20.45 -13.27
C LEU A 259 18.87 20.24 -13.85
N THR A 260 19.55 19.22 -13.32
CA THR A 260 20.89 18.81 -13.78
C THR A 260 20.95 17.30 -13.86
N ASN A 261 21.58 16.78 -14.91
CA ASN A 261 21.77 15.35 -15.07
C ASN A 261 22.86 14.82 -14.12
N PRO A 262 22.69 13.58 -13.60
CA PRO A 262 21.52 12.71 -13.75
C PRO A 262 20.34 13.14 -12.87
N ILE A 263 19.13 13.03 -13.41
CA ILE A 263 17.89 13.38 -12.69
C ILE A 263 17.32 12.14 -12.02
N THR A 264 16.91 12.26 -10.76
CA THR A 264 16.15 11.18 -10.09
C THR A 264 14.67 11.36 -10.39
N VAL A 265 14.07 10.38 -11.05
CA VAL A 265 12.62 10.25 -11.24
C VAL A 265 12.08 9.36 -10.13
N ALA A 266 11.06 9.82 -9.41
CA ALA A 266 10.33 9.04 -8.43
C ALA A 266 8.85 9.02 -8.82
N ILE A 267 8.24 7.83 -8.79
CA ILE A 267 6.81 7.66 -9.04
C ILE A 267 6.23 6.90 -7.87
N SER A 268 5.10 7.39 -7.35
CA SER A 268 4.31 6.69 -6.36
C SER A 268 2.84 6.67 -6.76
N ILE A 269 2.20 5.51 -6.69
CA ILE A 269 0.78 5.32 -7.01
C ILE A 269 0.13 4.54 -5.87
N GLY A 270 -0.66 5.25 -5.08
CA GLY A 270 -1.06 4.78 -3.76
C GLY A 270 0.17 4.48 -2.92
N GLU A 271 0.37 3.20 -2.65
CA GLU A 271 1.45 2.67 -1.81
C GLU A 271 2.59 2.08 -2.64
N ASN A 272 2.39 1.93 -3.95
CA ASN A 272 3.41 1.44 -4.86
C ASN A 272 4.39 2.57 -5.15
N THR A 273 5.70 2.31 -5.04
CA THR A 273 6.70 3.36 -5.22
C THR A 273 7.96 2.85 -5.91
N GLY A 274 8.64 3.70 -6.65
CA GLY A 274 9.97 3.39 -7.14
C GLY A 274 10.70 4.64 -7.60
N THR A 275 12.02 4.50 -7.72
CA THR A 275 12.91 5.57 -8.14
C THR A 275 13.89 5.08 -9.19
N GLU A 276 14.25 5.94 -10.13
CA GLU A 276 15.25 5.66 -11.15
C GLU A 276 16.06 6.92 -11.45
N LYS A 277 17.34 6.75 -11.76
CA LYS A 277 18.19 7.83 -12.25
C LYS A 277 18.19 7.80 -13.77
N VAL A 278 17.85 8.94 -14.37
CA VAL A 278 17.76 9.10 -15.83
C VAL A 278 18.73 10.17 -16.29
N GLU A 279 19.36 9.92 -17.44
CA GLU A 279 20.02 10.95 -18.23
C GLU A 279 18.95 11.61 -19.11
N ALA A 280 18.45 12.76 -18.66
CA ALA A 280 17.35 13.45 -19.35
C ALA A 280 17.86 14.23 -20.57
N LEU A 281 17.00 14.40 -21.56
CA LEU A 281 17.25 15.35 -22.64
C LEU A 281 16.88 16.75 -22.14
N LEU A 282 17.90 17.56 -21.83
CA LEU A 282 17.72 18.96 -21.42
C LEU A 282 17.86 19.86 -22.65
N GLN A 283 16.76 20.48 -23.07
CA GLN A 283 16.73 21.46 -24.15
C GLN A 283 16.61 22.88 -23.56
N PRO A 284 17.45 23.83 -24.01
CA PRO A 284 17.29 25.24 -23.68
C PRO A 284 16.20 25.92 -24.53
#